data_AF-A0A2G6GYV2-F1
#
_entry.id   AF-A0A2G6GYV2-F1
#
_cell.length_a   1.000
_cell.length_b   1.000
_cell.length_c   1.000
_cell.angle_alpha   90.00
_cell.angle_beta   90.00
_cell.angle_gamma   90.00
#
_symmetry.space_group_name_H-M   'P 1'
#
loop_
_entity.id
_entity.type
_entity.pdbx_description
1 polymer ?
#
loop_
_entity_poly.entity_id
_entity_poly.type
_entity_poly.pdbx_seq_one_letter_code
_entity_poly.pdbx_strand_id
1 'polypeptide(L)'
;MKNSTIAAMILAFLLILFGCNKEEPAAVSAAFTTNLVNNTVGVGDPVTVYLQDATGEFLTYFMGLDSTDSYGTGTGKSLETGTDSLVLTYYTAGRYAFTLVAISYGNWGETVSEARQSLDITVVADE
;
A
#
# COMPACT_ATOMS: atom_id res chain seq x y z
N MET A 1 -25.23 23.39 -45.51
CA MET A 1 -24.96 23.91 -44.14
C MET A 1 -25.65 23.10 -43.05
N LYS A 2 -26.96 22.76 -43.15
CA LYS A 2 -27.70 21.97 -42.13
C LYS A 2 -27.11 20.57 -41.80
N ASN A 3 -26.58 19.84 -42.79
CA ASN A 3 -26.07 18.49 -42.56
C ASN A 3 -24.73 18.47 -41.79
N SER A 4 -23.94 19.54 -41.86
CA SER A 4 -22.67 19.66 -41.15
C SER A 4 -22.87 19.92 -39.65
N THR A 5 -23.93 20.64 -39.27
CA THR A 5 -24.30 20.89 -37.87
C THR A 5 -24.79 19.61 -37.18
N ILE A 6 -25.54 18.78 -37.90
CA ILE A 6 -26.01 17.47 -37.40
C ILE A 6 -24.83 16.51 -37.21
N ALA A 7 -23.89 16.45 -38.16
CA ALA A 7 -22.70 15.61 -38.04
C ALA A 7 -21.81 16.02 -36.84
N ALA A 8 -21.64 17.32 -36.60
CA ALA A 8 -20.88 17.82 -35.46
C ALA A 8 -21.55 17.49 -34.11
N MET A 9 -22.89 17.55 -34.03
CA MET A 9 -23.62 17.14 -32.83
C MET A 9 -23.52 15.64 -32.57
N ILE A 10 -23.58 14.80 -33.60
CA ILE A 10 -23.43 13.35 -33.44
C ILE A 10 -22.01 13.01 -32.98
N LEU A 11 -20.98 13.65 -33.55
CA LEU A 11 -19.59 13.44 -33.15
C LEU A 11 -19.34 13.91 -31.70
N ALA A 12 -19.87 15.07 -31.31
CA ALA A 12 -19.80 15.56 -29.93
C ALA A 12 -20.52 14.61 -28.96
N PHE A 13 -21.69 14.09 -29.34
CA PHE A 13 -22.44 13.14 -28.51
C PHE A 13 -21.71 11.79 -28.36
N LEU A 14 -21.08 11.28 -29.42
CA LEU A 14 -20.25 10.07 -29.35
C LEU A 14 -19.01 10.30 -28.47
N LEU A 15 -18.36 11.45 -28.55
CA LEU A 15 -17.22 11.77 -27.68
C LEU A 15 -17.62 11.87 -26.19
N ILE A 16 -18.85 12.29 -25.88
CA ILE A 16 -19.36 12.29 -24.50
C ILE A 16 -19.65 10.86 -24.03
N LEU A 17 -20.16 9.98 -24.89
CA LEU A 17 -20.43 8.58 -24.55
C LEU A 17 -19.16 7.73 -24.36
N PHE A 18 -18.07 8.05 -25.07
CA PHE A 18 -16.77 7.37 -24.93
C PHE A 18 -15.78 8.13 -24.03
N GLY A 19 -16.11 9.35 -23.60
CA GLY A 19 -15.28 10.18 -22.71
C GLY A 19 -15.36 9.76 -21.25
N CYS A 20 -16.31 8.88 -20.89
CA CYS A 20 -16.43 8.30 -19.56
C CYS A 20 -15.72 6.93 -19.50
N ASN A 21 -14.44 6.89 -19.86
CA ASN A 21 -13.65 5.69 -19.59
C ASN A 21 -13.47 5.59 -18.07
N LYS A 22 -14.02 4.53 -17.48
CA LYS A 22 -13.75 4.17 -16.10
C LYS A 22 -12.25 3.90 -15.99
N GLU A 23 -11.55 4.76 -15.25
CA GLU A 23 -10.15 4.53 -14.91
C GLU A 23 -10.11 3.38 -13.91
N GLU A 24 -9.49 2.27 -14.32
CA GLU A 24 -9.24 1.15 -13.43
C GLU A 24 -8.11 1.52 -12.45
N PRO A 25 -8.14 1.03 -11.21
CA PRO A 25 -7.09 1.30 -10.26
C PRO A 25 -5.75 0.79 -10.79
N ALA A 26 -4.68 1.55 -10.54
CA ALA A 26 -3.33 1.09 -10.83
C ALA A 26 -3.01 -0.23 -10.10
N ALA A 27 -2.16 -1.05 -10.71
CA ALA A 27 -1.67 -2.27 -10.06
C ALA A 27 -0.91 -1.92 -8.76
N VAL A 28 -1.15 -2.71 -7.71
CA VAL A 28 -0.54 -2.52 -6.40
C VAL A 28 0.30 -3.71 -5.98
N SER A 29 1.30 -3.45 -5.16
CA SER A 29 2.16 -4.43 -4.52
C SER A 29 2.49 -3.95 -3.11
N ALA A 30 2.33 -4.83 -2.13
CA ALA A 30 2.81 -4.59 -0.77
C ALA A 30 4.11 -5.36 -0.49
N ALA A 31 4.85 -5.75 -1.54
CA ALA A 31 6.07 -6.53 -1.40
C ALA A 31 7.15 -5.73 -0.66
N PHE A 32 7.73 -6.36 0.35
CA PHE A 32 8.88 -5.82 1.07
C PHE A 32 9.83 -6.93 1.52
N THR A 33 11.06 -6.54 1.80
CA THR A 33 12.07 -7.40 2.45
C THR A 33 12.60 -6.74 3.72
N THR A 34 13.35 -7.46 4.54
CA THR A 34 13.95 -6.92 5.76
C THR A 34 15.41 -7.34 5.92
N ASN A 35 16.13 -6.67 6.81
CA ASN A 35 17.48 -7.08 7.24
C ASN A 35 17.48 -8.22 8.27
N LEU A 36 16.31 -8.76 8.65
CA LEU A 36 16.19 -9.75 9.72
C LEU A 36 16.75 -11.11 9.28
N VAL A 37 17.37 -11.80 10.24
CA VAL A 37 17.72 -13.22 10.11
C VAL A 37 16.70 -14.03 10.91
N ASN A 38 16.00 -14.96 10.26
CA ASN A 38 14.93 -15.76 10.87
C ASN A 38 13.85 -14.90 11.57
N ASN A 39 13.58 -13.71 11.03
CA ASN A 39 12.61 -12.75 11.57
C ASN A 39 12.86 -12.38 13.04
N THR A 40 14.12 -12.41 13.48
CA THR A 40 14.50 -12.18 14.88
C THR A 40 15.44 -10.98 14.99
N VAL A 41 15.29 -10.18 16.05
CA VAL A 41 16.11 -8.99 16.34
C VAL A 41 16.29 -8.81 17.86
N GLY A 42 17.39 -8.20 18.28
CA GLY A 42 17.60 -7.81 19.68
C GLY A 42 16.76 -6.60 20.09
N VAL A 43 16.58 -6.38 21.38
CA VAL A 43 15.97 -5.15 21.90
C VAL A 43 16.88 -3.97 21.55
N GLY A 44 16.31 -2.89 21.01
CA GLY A 44 17.06 -1.69 20.64
C GLY A 44 17.78 -1.75 19.29
N ASP A 45 17.91 -2.95 18.69
CA ASP A 45 18.48 -3.11 17.36
C ASP A 45 17.51 -2.65 16.25
N PRO A 46 18.02 -2.04 15.16
CA PRO A 46 17.18 -1.54 14.08
C PRO A 46 16.73 -2.66 13.13
N VAL A 47 15.44 -2.66 12.82
CA VAL A 47 14.83 -3.43 11.73
C VAL A 47 14.63 -2.50 10.55
N THR A 48 15.33 -2.77 9.45
CA THR A 48 15.14 -2.06 8.18
C THR A 48 14.16 -2.83 7.31
N VAL A 49 13.07 -2.19 6.93
CA VAL A 49 12.09 -2.69 5.96
C VAL A 49 12.35 -2.02 4.62
N TYR A 50 12.66 -2.79 3.58
CA TYR A 50 12.94 -2.30 2.23
C TYR A 50 11.69 -2.40 1.35
N LEU A 51 11.32 -1.28 0.73
CA LEU A 51 10.04 -1.09 0.04
C LEU A 51 10.18 -0.95 -1.48
N GLN A 52 11.30 -1.40 -2.04
CA GLN A 52 11.63 -1.24 -3.47
C GLN A 52 10.56 -1.81 -4.41
N ASP A 53 9.89 -2.87 -3.98
CA ASP A 53 8.84 -3.55 -4.75
C ASP A 53 7.42 -3.18 -4.30
N ALA A 54 7.29 -2.23 -3.35
CA ALA A 54 5.99 -1.76 -2.89
C ALA A 54 5.47 -0.65 -3.82
N THR A 55 4.28 -0.86 -4.37
CA THR A 55 3.65 0.05 -5.33
C THR A 55 2.18 0.28 -5.00
N GLY A 56 1.74 1.52 -5.13
CA GLY A 56 0.35 1.93 -4.94
C GLY A 56 0.27 3.44 -4.82
N GLU A 57 -0.93 3.99 -5.00
CA GLU A 57 -1.18 5.42 -4.74
C GLU A 57 -1.02 5.74 -3.25
N PHE A 58 -1.40 4.79 -2.40
CA PHE A 58 -1.27 4.88 -0.95
C PHE A 58 -0.55 3.66 -0.42
N LEU A 59 0.53 3.91 0.32
CA LEU A 59 1.18 2.90 1.14
C LEU A 59 0.96 3.27 2.60
N THR A 60 0.50 2.31 3.40
CA THR A 60 0.28 2.48 4.83
C THR A 60 0.81 1.26 5.56
N TYR A 61 1.62 1.48 6.59
CA TYR A 61 2.06 0.40 7.45
C TYR A 61 1.34 0.40 8.78
N PHE A 62 1.25 -0.78 9.36
CA PHE A 62 0.65 -1.01 10.66
C PHE A 62 1.58 -1.87 11.50
N MET A 63 1.55 -1.65 12.81
CA MET A 63 2.26 -2.45 13.79
C MET A 63 1.26 -3.04 14.78
N GLY A 64 1.43 -4.32 15.10
CA GLY A 64 0.59 -5.04 16.05
C GLY A 64 1.40 -6.06 16.85
N LEU A 65 0.71 -6.84 17.68
CA LEU A 65 1.32 -7.95 18.42
C LEU A 65 1.47 -9.20 17.55
N ASP A 66 0.57 -9.38 16.59
CA ASP A 66 0.64 -10.41 15.57
C ASP A 66 0.00 -9.92 14.25
N SER A 67 0.18 -10.71 13.19
CA SER A 67 -0.30 -10.37 11.85
C SER A 67 -1.82 -10.42 11.70
N THR A 68 -2.55 -10.93 12.70
CA THR A 68 -4.02 -10.87 12.75
C THR A 68 -4.54 -9.57 13.36
N ASP A 69 -3.76 -8.95 14.25
CA ASP A 69 -4.08 -7.69 14.91
C ASP A 69 -3.45 -6.45 14.24
N SER A 70 -2.48 -6.63 13.34
CA SER A 70 -1.78 -5.49 12.73
C SER A 70 -2.66 -4.70 11.75
N TYR A 71 -3.55 -5.32 10.98
CA TYR A 71 -4.43 -4.62 10.01
C TYR A 71 -5.92 -4.82 10.32
N GLY A 72 -6.69 -3.72 10.35
CA GLY A 72 -8.14 -3.72 10.61
C GLY A 72 -8.55 -3.30 12.02
N THR A 73 -7.62 -3.33 12.98
CA THR A 73 -7.85 -2.89 14.38
C THR A 73 -6.78 -1.88 14.87
N GLY A 74 -5.60 -1.88 14.25
CA GLY A 74 -4.48 -0.98 14.58
C GLY A 74 -4.57 0.43 13.97
N THR A 75 -3.75 1.34 14.48
CA THR A 75 -3.55 2.68 13.89
C THR A 75 -2.46 2.61 12.81
N GLY A 76 -2.86 2.82 11.55
CA GLY A 76 -1.93 2.85 10.42
C GLY A 76 -1.15 4.15 10.33
N LYS A 77 0.03 4.07 9.72
CA LYS A 77 0.87 5.22 9.37
C LYS A 77 1.10 5.23 7.87
N SER A 78 0.61 6.28 7.21
CA SER A 78 0.83 6.48 5.79
C SER A 78 2.29 6.77 5.49
N LEU A 79 2.76 6.27 4.35
CA LEU A 79 4.10 6.47 3.83
C LEU A 79 4.05 7.51 2.73
N GLU A 80 5.10 8.32 2.67
CA GLU A 80 5.29 9.26 1.58
C GLU A 80 5.60 8.50 0.29
N THR A 81 5.11 9.03 -0.84
CA THR A 81 5.43 8.49 -2.16
C THR A 81 6.94 8.49 -2.37
N GLY A 82 7.49 7.36 -2.81
CA GLY A 82 8.94 7.21 -3.02
C GLY A 82 9.74 6.88 -1.75
N THR A 83 9.09 6.46 -0.66
CA THR A 83 9.80 5.92 0.51
C THR A 83 10.49 4.59 0.14
N ASP A 84 11.83 4.57 0.11
CA ASP A 84 12.61 3.37 -0.23
C ASP A 84 12.74 2.37 0.92
N SER A 85 12.78 2.86 2.17
CA SER A 85 12.89 2.02 3.36
C SER A 85 12.37 2.69 4.63
N LEU A 86 12.11 1.86 5.63
CA LEU A 86 11.71 2.25 6.98
C LEU A 86 12.65 1.64 7.99
N VAL A 87 12.95 2.36 9.06
CA VAL A 87 13.69 1.83 10.21
C VAL A 87 12.76 1.78 11.42
N LEU A 88 12.61 0.59 11.98
CA LEU A 88 11.82 0.31 13.17
C LEU A 88 12.75 -0.12 14.31
N THR A 89 12.43 0.28 15.54
CA THR A 89 13.18 -0.14 16.73
C THR A 89 12.20 -0.57 17.81
N TYR A 90 12.44 -1.75 18.38
CA TYR A 90 11.61 -2.33 19.43
C TYR A 90 12.37 -2.31 20.76
N TYR A 91 11.78 -1.70 21.79
CA TYR A 91 12.41 -1.52 23.10
C TYR A 91 11.95 -2.52 24.15
N THR A 92 11.19 -3.54 23.76
CA THR A 92 10.66 -4.55 24.67
C THR A 92 10.63 -5.89 23.97
N ALA A 93 11.17 -6.92 24.61
CA ALA A 93 11.15 -8.28 24.09
C ALA A 93 9.71 -8.78 23.95
N GLY A 94 9.44 -9.55 22.90
CA GLY A 94 8.10 -10.02 22.60
C GLY A 94 7.90 -10.38 21.14
N ARG A 95 6.64 -10.66 20.79
CA ARG A 95 6.22 -10.87 19.40
C ARG A 95 5.52 -9.62 18.90
N TYR A 96 5.85 -9.24 17.68
CA TYR A 96 5.26 -8.12 16.98
C TYR A 96 4.92 -8.54 15.56
N ALA A 97 4.08 -7.76 14.90
CA ALA A 97 3.90 -7.87 13.47
C ALA A 97 3.98 -6.51 12.80
N PHE A 98 4.58 -6.52 11.62
CA PHE A 98 4.56 -5.41 10.68
C PHE A 98 3.68 -5.81 9.49
N THR A 99 2.75 -4.94 9.11
CA THR A 99 1.94 -5.13 7.91
C THR A 99 2.03 -3.90 7.03
N LEU A 100 2.34 -4.12 5.76
CA LEU A 100 2.26 -3.10 4.72
C LEU A 100 1.00 -3.33 3.89
N VAL A 101 0.27 -2.25 3.65
CA VAL A 101 -0.92 -2.24 2.80
C VAL A 101 -0.72 -1.21 1.70
N ALA A 102 -0.94 -1.66 0.46
CA ALA A 102 -0.86 -0.84 -0.74
C ALA A 102 -2.24 -0.75 -1.37
N ILE A 103 -2.69 0.48 -1.65
CA ILE A 103 -4.02 0.76 -2.20
C ILE A 103 -3.90 1.70 -3.39
N SER A 104 -4.69 1.43 -4.42
CA SER A 104 -4.98 2.35 -5.53
C SER A 104 -6.48 2.35 -5.80
N TYR A 105 -7.02 3.51 -6.17
CA TYR A 105 -8.42 3.71 -6.48
C TYR A 105 -8.62 3.94 -7.97
N GLY A 106 -9.66 3.34 -8.53
CA GLY A 106 -10.16 3.75 -9.85
C GLY A 106 -10.99 5.02 -9.73
N ASN A 107 -11.53 5.47 -10.86
CA ASN A 107 -12.28 6.72 -10.91
C ASN A 107 -13.38 6.78 -9.84
N TRP A 108 -13.46 7.90 -9.12
CA TRP A 108 -14.41 8.16 -8.03
C TRP A 108 -14.37 7.15 -6.86
N GLY A 109 -13.31 6.33 -6.74
CA GLY A 109 -13.18 5.33 -5.68
C GLY A 109 -14.14 4.14 -5.80
N GLU A 110 -14.79 3.97 -6.96
CA GLU A 110 -15.76 2.87 -7.18
C GLU A 110 -15.11 1.49 -7.26
N THR A 111 -13.83 1.44 -7.60
CA THR A 111 -13.02 0.23 -7.71
C THR A 111 -11.75 0.43 -6.91
N VAL A 112 -11.33 -0.61 -6.21
CA VAL A 112 -10.16 -0.59 -5.33
C VAL A 112 -9.26 -1.77 -5.69
N SER A 113 -7.97 -1.50 -5.82
CA SER A 113 -6.93 -2.51 -5.85
C SER A 113 -6.17 -2.44 -4.53
N GLU A 114 -6.11 -3.56 -3.81
CA GLU A 114 -5.42 -3.67 -2.52
C GLU A 114 -4.46 -4.86 -2.54
N ALA A 115 -3.24 -4.63 -2.07
CA ALA A 115 -2.29 -5.68 -1.72
C ALA A 115 -1.86 -5.51 -0.27
N ARG A 116 -1.54 -6.64 0.38
CA ARG A 116 -1.07 -6.68 1.76
C ARG A 116 0.02 -7.73 1.93
N GLN A 117 1.00 -7.40 2.74
CA GLN A 117 2.02 -8.33 3.20
C GLN A 117 2.25 -8.10 4.69
N SER A 118 2.43 -9.18 5.44
CA SER A 118 2.70 -9.13 6.88
C SER A 118 3.98 -9.91 7.20
N LEU A 119 4.65 -9.49 8.26
CA LEU A 119 5.82 -10.15 8.82
C LEU A 119 5.71 -10.20 10.34
N ASP A 120 5.71 -11.40 10.90
CA ASP A 120 5.86 -11.60 12.35
C ASP A 120 7.34 -11.45 12.72
N ILE A 121 7.63 -10.62 13.72
CA ILE A 121 8.97 -10.30 14.22
C ILE A 121 9.10 -10.78 15.67
N THR A 122 10.17 -11.50 15.96
CA THR A 122 10.52 -11.91 17.32
C THR A 122 11.60 -10.99 17.85
N VAL A 123 11.31 -10.27 18.93
CA VAL A 123 12.27 -9.40 19.62
C VAL A 123 12.76 -10.13 20.86
N VAL A 124 14.05 -10.42 20.92
CA VAL A 124 14.68 -11.10 22.05
C VAL A 124 15.36 -10.10 22.98
N ALA A 125 15.41 -10.40 24.27
CA ALA A 125 16.12 -9.55 25.22
C ALA A 125 17.62 -9.48 24.87
N ASP A 126 18.25 -8.32 25.14
CA ASP A 126 19.71 -8.23 25.12
C ASP A 126 20.28 -9.22 26.15
N GLU A 127 21.27 -10.01 25.72
CA GLU A 127 22.04 -10.89 26.60
C GLU A 127 22.96 -10.10 27.54
#